data_AF-Q6CJS0-F1
#
_entry.id   AF-Q6CJS0-F1
#
_cell.length_a   1.000
_cell.length_b   1.000
_cell.length_c   1.000
_cell.angle_alpha   90.00
_cell.angle_beta   90.00
_cell.angle_gamma   90.00
#
_symmetry.space_group_name_H-M   'P 1'
#
loop_
_entity.id
_entity.type
_entity.pdbx_description
1 polymer ?
#
loop_
_entity_poly.entity_id
_entity_poly.type
_entity_poly.pdbx_seq_one_letter_code
_entity_poly.pdbx_strand_id
1 'polypeptide(L)'
;MTLEKELILRLNVGHNTVIRDVQLWREFEDGDGQIAVKNCLAEVVGMVNIDKLPFWLNRGQRYQCFTTSETSVNYFRAKLMRQRHRNRGIVCKVTGSQVLTKEQFEYFLFYKRLKTDINASFEIESMVLHLSTKHELDKKLIPLSADELQSVVPSNAGATMSIESILEKNKRQRILKSNSLNKQVLLNDQQQQFMSLLSQCILSGLRLRGVHRTQHEKLYKMTYKASEFAFRDELRETEPISFESIQDCVETLLKLFTKT
;
A
#
# COMPACT_ATOMS: atom_id res chain seq x y z
N MET A 1 1.26 31.42 19.54
CA MET A 1 1.23 30.59 18.32
C MET A 1 -0.20 30.12 18.13
N THR A 2 -0.83 30.57 17.05
CA THR A 2 -2.16 30.14 16.64
C THR A 2 -2.01 29.00 15.62
N LEU A 3 -2.91 28.03 15.68
CA LEU A 3 -2.99 26.97 14.68
C LEU A 3 -4.06 27.35 13.68
N GLU A 4 -3.70 27.38 12.40
CA GLU A 4 -4.65 27.59 11.32
C GLU A 4 -4.79 26.34 10.46
N LYS A 5 -6.02 26.07 10.05
CA LYS A 5 -6.36 24.95 9.20
C LYS A 5 -5.97 25.26 7.76
N GLU A 6 -4.99 24.54 7.23
CA GLU A 6 -4.48 24.80 5.87
C GLU A 6 -5.04 23.80 4.84
N LEU A 7 -5.09 22.51 5.20
CA LEU A 7 -5.45 21.44 4.25
C LEU A 7 -6.49 20.47 4.82
N ILE A 8 -7.35 19.98 3.94
CA ILE A 8 -8.20 18.81 4.18
C ILE A 8 -7.84 17.74 3.17
N LEU A 9 -7.36 16.61 3.68
CA LEU A 9 -6.95 15.47 2.89
C LEU A 9 -8.03 14.38 2.87
N ARG A 10 -8.20 13.80 1.68
CA ARG A 10 -8.82 12.49 1.50
C ARG A 10 -7.72 11.50 1.15
N LEU A 11 -7.50 10.52 2.03
CA LEU A 11 -6.48 9.49 1.86
C LEU A 11 -7.10 8.24 1.24
N ASN A 12 -6.68 7.88 0.04
CA ASN A 12 -6.92 6.56 -0.51
C ASN A 12 -5.93 5.58 0.13
N VAL A 13 -6.43 4.61 0.88
CA VAL A 13 -5.63 3.61 1.60
C VAL A 13 -5.42 2.33 0.76
N GLY A 14 -6.10 2.22 -0.38
CA GLY A 14 -6.22 1.00 -1.16
C GLY A 14 -7.49 0.21 -0.80
N HIS A 15 -7.76 -0.87 -1.55
CA HIS A 15 -8.95 -1.72 -1.38
C HIS A 15 -10.28 -0.94 -1.36
N ASN A 16 -10.44 0.04 -2.26
CA ASN A 16 -11.60 0.93 -2.33
C ASN A 16 -11.92 1.70 -1.03
N THR A 17 -10.98 1.76 -0.08
CA THR A 17 -11.18 2.41 1.21
C THR A 17 -10.55 3.79 1.19
N VAL A 18 -11.39 4.81 1.36
CA VAL A 18 -10.97 6.22 1.41
C VAL A 18 -11.25 6.79 2.78
N ILE A 19 -10.20 7.20 3.47
CA ILE A 19 -10.27 7.94 4.72
C ILE A 19 -10.47 9.41 4.41
N ARG A 20 -11.49 10.01 5.01
CA ARG A 20 -11.89 11.39 4.76
C ARG A 20 -11.56 12.26 5.97
N ASP A 21 -11.55 13.57 5.75
CA ASP A 21 -11.44 14.58 6.80
C ASP A 21 -10.14 14.49 7.62
N VAL A 22 -9.01 14.28 6.94
CA VAL A 22 -7.70 14.42 7.59
C VAL A 22 -7.27 15.88 7.47
N GLN A 23 -7.35 16.62 8.57
CA GLN A 23 -7.12 18.05 8.60
C GLN A 23 -5.68 18.33 9.01
N LEU A 24 -4.95 19.09 8.21
CA LEU A 24 -3.60 19.54 8.53
C LEU A 24 -3.63 20.99 8.96
N TRP A 25 -3.11 21.23 10.15
CA TRP A 25 -3.06 22.53 10.80
C TRP A 25 -1.60 22.95 10.94
N ARG A 26 -1.33 24.21 10.63
CA ARG A 26 0.02 24.78 10.66
C ARG A 26 0.12 25.79 11.80
N GLU A 27 1.28 25.85 12.44
CA GLU A 27 1.63 26.92 13.38
C GLU A 27 1.97 28.19 12.58
N PHE A 28 1.27 29.27 12.91
CA PHE A 28 1.41 30.56 12.23
C PHE A 28 1.98 31.63 13.18
N GLU A 29 2.74 32.55 12.61
CA GLU A 29 3.17 33.80 13.25
C GLU A 29 2.23 34.93 12.80
N ASP A 30 1.91 35.87 13.69
CA ASP A 30 0.81 36.86 13.58
C ASP A 30 1.03 37.94 12.47
N GLY A 31 1.30 37.54 11.22
CA GLY A 31 1.56 38.45 10.11
C GLY A 31 1.34 37.90 8.71
N ASP A 32 0.96 36.63 8.57
CA ASP A 32 0.64 36.04 7.27
C ASP A 32 -0.90 35.97 7.12
N GLY A 33 -1.42 36.24 5.93
CA GLY A 33 -2.86 36.48 5.72
C GLY A 33 -3.72 35.23 5.88
N GLN A 34 -5.04 35.39 6.01
CA GLN A 34 -5.99 34.26 6.06
C GLN A 34 -5.74 33.27 4.92
N ILE A 35 -5.31 32.05 5.24
CA ILE A 35 -5.06 31.02 4.23
C ILE A 35 -6.40 30.36 3.85
N ALA A 36 -6.69 30.33 2.55
CA ALA A 36 -7.81 29.54 2.04
C ALA A 36 -7.54 28.03 2.24
N VAL A 37 -8.47 27.35 2.92
CA VAL A 37 -8.38 25.90 3.17
C VAL A 37 -8.41 25.14 1.85
N LYS A 38 -7.35 24.35 1.58
CA LYS A 38 -7.21 23.58 0.33
C LYS A 38 -7.65 22.12 0.53
N ASN A 39 -8.52 21.64 -0.36
CA ASN A 39 -8.90 20.22 -0.41
C ASN A 39 -7.93 19.46 -1.33
N CYS A 40 -7.34 18.38 -0.82
CA CYS A 40 -6.40 17.57 -1.58
C CYS A 40 -6.74 16.08 -1.50
N LEU A 41 -6.53 15.38 -2.61
CA LEU A 41 -6.56 13.92 -2.69
C LEU A 41 -5.13 13.40 -2.57
N ALA A 42 -4.94 12.42 -1.69
CA ALA A 42 -3.67 11.74 -1.53
C ALA A 42 -3.86 10.23 -1.46
N GLU A 43 -2.85 9.49 -1.89
CA GLU A 43 -2.80 8.04 -1.92
C GLU A 43 -1.70 7.55 -0.99
N VAL A 44 -1.99 6.56 -0.16
CA VAL A 44 -1.00 5.94 0.71
C VAL A 44 -0.04 5.10 -0.14
N VAL A 45 1.21 5.53 -0.23
CA VAL A 45 2.27 4.82 -0.97
C VAL A 45 2.85 3.68 -0.15
N GLY A 46 2.99 3.86 1.16
CA GLY A 46 3.57 2.83 2.00
C GLY A 46 3.92 3.28 3.40
N MET A 47 4.64 2.40 4.10
CA MET A 47 5.09 2.58 5.48
C MET A 47 6.61 2.70 5.51
N VAL A 48 7.13 3.66 6.27
CA VAL A 48 8.57 3.88 6.44
C VAL A 48 8.93 3.91 7.92
N ASN A 49 10.22 3.74 8.22
CA ASN A 49 10.76 4.06 9.54
C ASN A 49 11.38 5.45 9.48
N ILE A 50 10.93 6.34 10.37
CA ILE A 50 11.32 7.75 10.43
C ILE A 50 12.81 7.89 10.74
N ASP A 51 13.37 7.02 11.59
CA ASP A 51 14.80 7.05 11.93
C ASP A 51 15.68 6.60 10.77
N LYS A 52 15.09 5.85 9.83
CA LYS A 52 15.77 5.34 8.65
C LYS A 52 15.52 6.21 7.42
N LEU A 53 14.93 7.40 7.60
CA LEU A 53 14.78 8.33 6.50
C LEU A 53 16.16 8.77 6.02
N PRO A 54 16.39 8.78 4.70
CA PRO A 54 17.66 9.25 4.16
C PRO A 54 17.94 10.70 4.54
N PHE A 55 19.21 11.00 4.79
CA PHE A 55 19.68 12.35 5.14
C PHE A 55 19.49 13.38 4.02
N TRP A 56 19.49 12.93 2.75
CA TRP A 56 19.23 13.79 1.58
C TRP A 56 17.77 14.22 1.46
N LEU A 57 16.87 13.67 2.28
CA LEU A 57 15.46 13.97 2.21
C LEU A 57 15.18 15.33 2.86
N ASN A 58 14.73 16.30 2.06
CA ASN A 58 14.34 17.60 2.56
C ASN A 58 13.02 17.48 3.33
N ARG A 59 13.12 17.71 4.65
CA ARG A 59 11.97 17.78 5.55
C ARG A 59 11.42 19.20 5.47
N GLY A 60 10.29 19.35 4.80
CA GLY A 60 9.61 20.62 4.64
C GLY A 60 8.78 20.99 5.86
N GLN A 61 7.72 21.74 5.62
CA GLN A 61 6.80 22.24 6.63
C GLN A 61 6.18 21.09 7.45
N ARG A 62 6.01 21.34 8.75
CA ARG A 62 5.31 20.45 9.68
C ARG A 62 3.88 20.92 9.92
N TYR A 63 3.01 19.94 10.11
CA TYR A 63 1.59 20.11 10.36
C TYR A 63 1.17 19.24 11.52
N GLN A 64 0.27 19.76 12.34
CA GLN A 64 -0.49 18.97 13.30
C GLN A 64 -1.70 18.36 12.58
N CYS A 65 -1.93 17.07 12.82
CA CYS A 65 -3.01 16.34 12.16
C CYS A 65 -4.20 16.18 13.10
N PHE A 66 -5.34 16.74 12.69
CA PHE A 66 -6.62 16.60 13.37
C PHE A 66 -7.63 15.92 12.45
N THR A 67 -8.66 15.33 13.02
CA THR A 67 -9.75 14.76 12.24
C THR A 67 -11.00 14.70 13.10
N THR A 68 -12.17 14.91 12.49
CA THR A 68 -13.46 14.73 13.16
C THR A 68 -13.99 13.31 12.98
N SER A 69 -13.40 12.52 12.07
CA SER A 69 -13.85 11.16 11.78
C SER A 69 -13.18 10.13 12.68
N GLU A 70 -14.01 9.36 13.39
CA GLU A 70 -13.53 8.24 14.22
C GLU A 70 -12.77 7.20 13.39
N THR A 71 -13.21 6.94 12.14
CA THR A 71 -12.52 6.00 11.24
C THR A 71 -11.09 6.43 10.94
N SER A 72 -10.86 7.72 10.72
CA SER A 72 -9.54 8.31 10.51
C SER A 72 -8.67 8.17 11.76
N VAL A 73 -9.21 8.48 12.94
CA VAL A 73 -8.51 8.30 14.23
C VAL A 73 -8.09 6.84 14.42
N ASN A 74 -9.03 5.90 14.23
CA ASN A 74 -8.79 4.48 14.42
C ASN A 74 -7.77 3.93 13.43
N TYR A 75 -7.78 4.40 12.18
CA TYR A 75 -6.77 4.04 11.19
C TYR A 75 -5.36 4.46 11.62
N PHE A 76 -5.17 5.73 11.96
CA PHE A 76 -3.85 6.21 12.38
C PHE A 76 -3.38 5.53 13.66
N ARG A 77 -4.28 5.33 14.64
CA ARG A 77 -3.96 4.56 15.85
C ARG A 77 -3.51 3.13 15.51
N ALA A 78 -4.29 2.42 14.70
CA ALA A 78 -3.98 1.04 14.33
C ALA A 78 -2.66 0.88 13.55
N LYS A 79 -2.26 1.90 12.77
CA LYS A 79 -1.05 1.86 11.94
C LYS A 79 0.19 2.40 12.66
N LEU A 80 0.09 3.51 13.38
CA LEU A 80 1.22 4.22 14.01
C LEU A 80 1.48 3.82 15.47
N MET A 81 0.48 3.34 16.20
CA MET A 81 0.60 3.11 17.65
C MET A 81 1.09 1.71 18.04
N ARG A 82 1.40 0.85 17.05
CA ARG A 82 1.89 -0.51 17.32
C ARG A 82 3.26 -0.47 18.01
N GLN A 83 3.37 -1.11 19.17
CA GLN A 83 4.59 -1.10 19.99
C GLN A 83 5.83 -1.64 19.26
N ARG A 84 5.68 -2.65 18.40
CA ARG A 84 6.79 -3.26 17.64
C ARG A 84 7.47 -2.30 16.66
N HIS A 85 6.82 -1.19 16.30
CA HIS A 85 7.34 -0.24 15.31
C HIS A 85 7.11 1.20 15.80
N ARG A 86 7.87 1.59 16.84
CA ARG A 86 7.70 2.89 17.50
C ARG A 86 7.90 4.08 16.56
N ASN A 87 8.83 3.99 15.62
CA ASN A 87 9.18 5.09 14.71
C ASN A 87 8.62 4.88 13.31
N ARG A 88 7.42 4.29 13.23
CA ARG A 88 6.73 4.07 11.96
C ARG A 88 6.09 5.36 11.48
N GLY A 89 6.19 5.63 10.19
CA GLY A 89 5.42 6.65 9.50
C GLY A 89 4.69 6.11 8.27
N ILE A 90 3.68 6.85 7.84
CA ILE A 90 2.84 6.58 6.66
C ILE A 90 3.21 7.61 5.60
N VAL A 91 3.65 7.15 4.43
CA VAL A 91 3.94 8.03 3.29
C VAL A 91 2.72 8.08 2.38
N CYS A 92 2.28 9.29 2.08
CA CYS A 92 1.17 9.57 1.18
C CYS A 92 1.67 10.42 0.02
N LYS A 93 1.30 10.08 -1.22
CA LYS A 93 1.54 10.88 -2.42
C LYS A 93 0.31 11.72 -2.70
N VAL A 94 0.48 13.00 -2.97
CA VAL A 94 -0.64 13.85 -3.40
C VAL A 94 -0.93 13.56 -4.88
N THR A 95 -2.15 13.14 -5.19
CA THR A 95 -2.54 12.74 -6.56
C THR A 95 -3.47 13.74 -7.23
N GLY A 96 -4.18 14.57 -6.46
CA GLY A 96 -5.08 15.58 -7.01
C GLY A 96 -5.18 16.78 -6.09
N SER A 97 -4.74 17.92 -6.57
CA SER A 97 -5.08 19.20 -5.95
C SER A 97 -5.67 20.11 -6.99
N GLN A 98 -6.81 20.72 -6.67
CA GLN A 98 -7.40 21.78 -7.48
C GLN A 98 -6.64 23.12 -7.33
N VAL A 99 -5.62 23.20 -6.46
CA VAL A 99 -4.98 24.49 -6.09
C VAL A 99 -3.45 24.40 -5.97
N LEU A 100 -2.83 23.21 -6.03
CA LEU A 100 -1.37 23.13 -6.04
C LEU A 100 -0.87 23.31 -7.47
N THR A 101 -0.16 24.40 -7.71
CA THR A 101 0.79 24.48 -8.81
C THR A 101 1.69 23.24 -8.74
N LYS A 102 2.07 22.70 -9.91
CA LYS A 102 2.75 21.40 -10.10
C LYS A 102 3.96 21.11 -9.19
N GLU A 103 4.46 22.08 -8.44
CA GLU A 103 5.71 22.04 -7.69
C GLU A 103 5.58 22.04 -6.16
N GLN A 104 4.38 22.19 -5.57
CA GLN A 104 4.32 22.51 -4.14
C GLN A 104 4.53 21.30 -3.20
N PHE A 105 3.84 20.17 -3.38
CA PHE A 105 3.94 19.03 -2.45
C PHE A 105 3.81 17.67 -3.15
N GLU A 106 4.87 16.86 -3.15
CA GLU A 106 4.81 15.52 -3.72
C GLU A 106 4.34 14.48 -2.70
N TYR A 107 4.88 14.56 -1.48
CA TYR A 107 4.69 13.53 -0.46
C TYR A 107 4.47 14.13 0.93
N PHE A 108 3.56 13.52 1.67
CA PHE A 108 3.37 13.74 3.11
C PHE A 108 3.82 12.51 3.88
N LEU A 109 4.45 12.73 5.03
CA LEU A 109 4.80 11.69 5.98
C LEU A 109 4.05 11.94 7.29
N PHE A 110 3.13 11.04 7.62
CA PHE A 110 2.44 11.04 8.91
C PHE A 110 3.20 10.19 9.91
N TYR A 111 3.40 10.70 11.11
CA TYR A 111 4.07 9.99 12.19
C TYR A 111 3.51 10.37 13.55
N LYS A 112 3.76 9.54 14.55
CA LYS A 112 3.42 9.88 15.93
C LYS A 112 4.54 10.67 16.59
N ARG A 113 4.20 11.69 17.35
CA ARG A 113 5.07 12.42 18.26
C ARG A 113 4.55 12.26 19.68
N LEU A 114 5.46 12.11 20.63
CA LEU A 114 5.13 12.13 22.05
C LEU A 114 5.11 13.60 22.49
N LYS A 115 4.00 14.08 23.04
CA LYS A 115 3.99 15.35 23.77
C LYS A 115 4.74 15.17 25.08
N THR A 116 5.68 16.08 25.35
CA THR A 116 6.48 16.12 26.58
C THR A 116 5.78 16.82 27.74
N ASP A 117 4.49 17.13 27.59
CA ASP A 117 3.68 17.75 28.64
C ASP A 117 3.27 16.74 29.72
N ILE A 118 2.72 17.25 30.83
CA ILE A 118 2.28 16.51 32.03
C ILE A 118 1.42 15.27 31.68
N ASN A 119 0.62 15.37 30.61
CA ASN A 119 -0.13 14.26 30.05
C ASN A 119 0.59 13.75 28.79
N ALA A 120 1.47 12.76 28.97
CA ALA A 120 2.20 12.07 27.90
C ALA A 120 1.22 11.43 26.90
N SER A 121 0.74 12.25 25.97
CA SER A 121 -0.22 11.89 24.94
C SER A 121 0.49 11.85 23.60
N PHE A 122 0.05 10.93 22.74
CA PHE A 122 0.59 10.82 21.40
C PHE A 122 -0.24 11.65 20.45
N GLU A 123 0.44 12.47 19.67
CA GLU A 123 -0.16 13.25 18.61
C GLU A 123 0.34 12.78 17.27
N ILE A 124 -0.48 12.98 16.25
CA ILE A 124 -0.12 12.67 14.88
C ILE A 124 0.34 13.96 14.25
N GLU A 125 1.59 13.97 13.81
CA GLU A 125 2.15 15.04 13.00
C GLU A 125 2.29 14.57 11.56
N SER A 126 2.27 15.53 10.66
CA SER A 126 2.59 15.34 9.26
C SER A 126 3.74 16.26 8.89
N MET A 127 4.68 15.76 8.09
CA MET A 127 5.71 16.59 7.47
C MET A 127 5.68 16.43 5.97
N VAL A 128 5.99 17.51 5.26
CA VAL A 128 6.18 17.47 3.81
C VAL A 128 7.54 16.86 3.50
N LEU A 129 7.56 15.98 2.50
CA LEU A 129 8.78 15.43 1.94
C LEU A 129 8.96 15.97 0.52
N HIS A 130 10.06 16.69 0.30
CA HIS A 130 10.45 17.13 -1.04
C HIS A 130 11.53 16.18 -1.59
N LEU A 131 11.32 15.66 -2.81
CA LEU A 131 12.32 14.84 -3.51
C LEU A 131 13.26 15.68 -4.39
N SER A 132 13.24 17.02 -4.31
CA SER A 132 14.05 17.90 -5.15
C SER A 132 15.54 17.55 -5.08
N THR A 133 16.09 17.31 -3.89
CA THR A 133 17.50 16.90 -3.71
C THR A 133 17.78 15.55 -4.34
N LYS A 134 16.84 14.60 -4.23
CA LYS A 134 16.95 13.31 -4.91
C LYS A 134 16.99 13.51 -6.42
N HIS A 135 16.10 14.33 -6.97
CA HIS A 135 16.08 14.62 -8.40
C HIS A 135 17.35 15.32 -8.87
N GLU A 136 17.93 16.22 -8.06
CA GLU A 136 19.20 16.85 -8.36
C GLU A 136 20.36 15.84 -8.34
N LEU A 137 20.41 14.95 -7.34
CA LEU A 137 21.41 13.89 -7.25
C LEU A 137 21.27 12.89 -8.40
N ASP A 138 20.05 12.45 -8.70
CA ASP A 138 19.76 11.55 -9.82
C ASP A 138 20.22 12.20 -11.14
N LYS A 139 19.97 13.51 -11.34
CA LYS A 139 20.45 14.26 -12.52
C LYS A 139 21.97 14.36 -12.61
N LYS A 140 22.70 14.35 -11.49
CA LYS A 140 24.18 14.36 -11.47
C LYS A 140 24.78 12.96 -11.69
N LEU A 141 24.05 11.91 -11.33
CA LEU A 141 24.49 10.52 -11.50
C LEU A 141 24.27 9.98 -12.92
N ILE A 142 23.20 10.41 -13.61
CA ILE A 142 22.93 9.99 -15.00
C ILE A 142 24.03 10.40 -16.01
N PRO A 143 24.62 11.61 -15.97
CA PRO A 143 25.72 11.95 -16.87
C PRO A 143 27.02 11.25 -16.49
N LEU A 144 27.26 10.94 -15.20
CA LEU A 144 28.44 10.15 -14.80
C LEU A 144 28.42 8.75 -15.41
N SER A 145 27.24 8.12 -15.56
CA SER A 145 27.13 6.83 -16.25
C SER A 145 27.14 6.92 -17.78
N ALA A 146 26.94 8.10 -18.37
CA ALA A 146 26.92 8.31 -19.82
C ALA A 146 28.25 8.85 -20.38
N ASP A 147 28.94 9.76 -19.68
CA ASP A 147 30.19 10.38 -20.14
C ASP A 147 31.42 9.50 -19.85
N GLU A 148 31.38 8.60 -18.86
CA GLU A 148 32.42 7.58 -18.66
C GLU A 148 32.49 6.55 -19.81
N LEU A 149 31.52 6.56 -20.74
CA LEU A 149 31.54 5.71 -21.94
C LEU A 149 32.26 6.34 -23.14
N GLN A 150 32.68 7.61 -23.12
CA GLN A 150 33.34 8.24 -24.28
C GLN A 150 34.72 8.86 -24.03
N SER A 151 35.21 8.97 -22.80
CA SER A 151 36.63 9.28 -22.59
C SER A 151 37.23 8.46 -21.46
N VAL A 152 37.90 7.36 -21.80
CA VAL A 152 39.25 6.97 -21.35
C VAL A 152 39.48 5.48 -21.67
N VAL A 153 40.38 5.26 -22.61
CA VAL A 153 41.05 3.99 -22.95
C VAL A 153 42.39 3.97 -22.18
N PRO A 154 42.95 2.84 -21.73
CA PRO A 154 42.50 1.94 -20.68
C PRO A 154 43.55 1.78 -19.54
N SER A 155 43.12 1.47 -18.32
CA SER A 155 43.83 0.54 -17.41
C SER A 155 42.99 0.38 -16.14
N ASN A 156 42.59 -0.86 -15.84
CA ASN A 156 41.79 -1.28 -14.68
C ASN A 156 40.25 -1.27 -14.84
N ALA A 157 39.75 -1.70 -16.01
CA ALA A 157 38.33 -1.93 -16.29
C ALA A 157 37.70 -3.18 -15.62
N GLY A 158 38.30 -3.71 -14.54
CA GLY A 158 37.78 -4.88 -13.82
C GLY A 158 36.87 -4.56 -12.63
N ALA A 159 37.09 -3.43 -11.96
CA ALA A 159 36.45 -3.13 -10.67
C ALA A 159 35.17 -2.28 -10.80
N THR A 160 35.13 -1.32 -11.72
CA THR A 160 34.00 -0.38 -11.86
C THR A 160 32.77 -1.04 -12.51
N MET A 161 32.97 -1.85 -13.56
CA MET A 161 31.89 -2.68 -14.14
C MET A 161 31.28 -3.65 -13.12
N SER A 162 32.08 -4.12 -12.15
CA SER A 162 31.59 -4.99 -11.07
C SER A 162 30.62 -4.25 -10.16
N ILE A 163 30.97 -3.03 -9.73
CA ILE A 163 30.13 -2.24 -8.81
C ILE A 163 28.80 -1.83 -9.47
N GLU A 164 28.85 -1.35 -10.72
CA GLU A 164 27.65 -0.96 -11.48
C GLU A 164 26.69 -2.16 -11.66
N SER A 165 27.23 -3.32 -12.06
CA SER A 165 26.45 -4.54 -12.23
C SER A 165 25.84 -5.04 -10.91
N ILE A 166 26.53 -4.84 -9.77
CA ILE A 166 26.03 -5.18 -8.44
C ILE A 166 24.90 -4.23 -8.04
N LEU A 167 25.01 -2.93 -8.31
CA LEU A 167 23.97 -1.94 -7.99
C LEU A 167 22.72 -2.16 -8.85
N GLU A 168 22.85 -2.37 -10.15
CA GLU A 168 21.73 -2.72 -11.03
C GLU A 168 21.06 -4.03 -10.62
N LYS A 169 21.85 -5.07 -10.33
CA LYS A 169 21.33 -6.36 -9.85
C LYS A 169 20.58 -6.21 -8.53
N ASN A 170 21.09 -5.43 -7.59
CA ASN A 170 20.40 -5.15 -6.33
C ASN A 170 19.10 -4.35 -6.53
N LYS A 171 19.11 -3.35 -7.42
CA LYS A 171 17.90 -2.56 -7.75
C LYS A 171 16.84 -3.45 -8.42
N ARG A 172 17.23 -4.27 -9.41
CA ARG A 172 16.36 -5.27 -10.04
C ARG A 172 15.83 -6.28 -9.01
N GLN A 173 16.68 -6.80 -8.12
CA GLN A 173 16.24 -7.71 -7.05
C GLN A 173 15.25 -7.05 -6.08
N ARG A 174 15.40 -5.77 -5.73
CA ARG A 174 14.44 -5.05 -4.88
C ARG A 174 13.08 -4.89 -5.58
N ILE A 175 13.08 -4.48 -6.85
CA ILE A 175 11.85 -4.33 -7.64
C ILE A 175 11.16 -5.69 -7.84
N LEU A 176 11.93 -6.75 -8.13
CA LEU A 176 11.39 -8.10 -8.24
C LEU A 176 10.80 -8.59 -6.91
N LYS A 177 11.45 -8.29 -5.78
CA LYS A 177 10.93 -8.64 -4.44
C LYS A 177 9.67 -7.85 -4.07
N SER A 178 9.60 -6.56 -4.38
CA SER A 178 8.37 -5.78 -4.14
C SER A 178 7.22 -6.26 -5.02
N ASN A 179 7.50 -6.55 -6.29
CA ASN A 179 6.50 -7.08 -7.21
C ASN A 179 6.07 -8.50 -6.84
N SER A 180 6.99 -9.35 -6.36
CA SER A 180 6.65 -10.70 -5.89
C SER A 180 5.79 -10.66 -4.64
N LEU A 181 6.06 -9.76 -3.69
CA LEU A 181 5.24 -9.59 -2.50
C LEU A 181 3.84 -9.09 -2.86
N ASN A 182 3.73 -8.09 -3.73
CA ASN A 182 2.43 -7.61 -4.19
C ASN A 182 1.65 -8.71 -4.94
N LYS A 183 2.32 -9.48 -5.80
CA LYS A 183 1.72 -10.63 -6.49
C LYS A 183 1.25 -11.70 -5.50
N GLN A 184 2.06 -12.03 -4.49
CA GLN A 184 1.68 -13.01 -3.46
C GLN A 184 0.48 -12.55 -2.62
N VAL A 185 0.40 -11.26 -2.27
CA VAL A 185 -0.76 -10.72 -1.54
C VAL A 185 -2.03 -10.81 -2.39
N LEU A 186 -1.95 -10.46 -3.67
CA LEU A 186 -3.08 -10.58 -4.60
C LEU A 186 -3.53 -12.03 -4.79
N LEU A 187 -2.59 -12.96 -4.98
CA LEU A 187 -2.90 -14.39 -5.11
C LEU A 187 -3.57 -14.94 -3.83
N ASN A 188 -3.10 -14.55 -2.65
CA ASN A 188 -3.71 -14.99 -1.39
C ASN A 188 -5.13 -14.44 -1.21
N ASP A 189 -5.37 -13.19 -1.58
CA ASP A 189 -6.71 -12.58 -1.52
C ASP A 189 -7.67 -13.27 -2.50
N GLN A 190 -7.23 -13.51 -3.74
CA GLN A 190 -8.00 -14.26 -4.74
C GLN A 190 -8.30 -15.68 -4.29
N GLN A 191 -7.32 -16.38 -3.72
CA GLN A 191 -7.52 -17.72 -3.18
C GLN A 191 -8.57 -17.73 -2.06
N GLN A 192 -8.56 -16.74 -1.16
CA GLN A 192 -9.58 -16.62 -0.12
C GLN A 192 -10.98 -16.39 -0.69
N GLN A 193 -11.11 -15.52 -1.69
CA GLN A 193 -12.37 -15.24 -2.37
C GLN A 193 -12.89 -16.49 -3.08
N PHE A 194 -12.03 -17.20 -3.83
CA PHE A 194 -12.36 -18.47 -4.47
C PHE A 194 -12.85 -19.52 -3.46
N MET A 195 -12.12 -19.74 -2.35
CA MET A 195 -12.51 -20.74 -1.36
C MET A 195 -13.84 -20.40 -0.68
N SER A 196 -14.10 -19.12 -0.43
CA SER A 196 -15.39 -18.65 0.09
C SER A 196 -16.53 -18.94 -0.90
N LEU A 197 -16.37 -18.53 -2.17
CA LEU A 197 -17.38 -18.76 -3.21
C LEU A 197 -17.61 -20.26 -3.46
N LEU A 198 -16.54 -21.05 -3.54
CA LEU A 198 -16.60 -22.49 -3.70
C LEU A 198 -17.38 -23.15 -2.56
N SER A 199 -17.08 -22.78 -1.32
CA SER A 199 -17.79 -23.31 -0.15
C SER A 199 -19.29 -22.98 -0.20
N GLN A 200 -19.66 -21.77 -0.61
CA GLN A 200 -21.05 -21.36 -0.74
C GLN A 200 -21.77 -22.12 -1.85
N CYS A 201 -21.14 -22.32 -3.01
CA CYS A 201 -21.68 -23.09 -4.13
C CYS A 201 -21.90 -24.56 -3.77
N ILE A 202 -20.94 -25.18 -3.07
CA ILE A 202 -21.08 -26.58 -2.64
C ILE A 202 -22.23 -26.72 -1.63
N LEU A 203 -22.31 -25.81 -0.65
CA LEU A 203 -23.37 -25.85 0.37
C LEU A 203 -24.75 -25.58 -0.23
N SER A 204 -24.86 -24.66 -1.19
CA SER A 204 -26.12 -24.41 -1.89
C SER A 204 -26.52 -25.62 -2.74
N GLY A 205 -25.59 -26.20 -3.51
CA GLY A 205 -25.85 -27.39 -4.34
C GLY A 205 -26.26 -28.62 -3.51
N LEU A 206 -25.60 -28.87 -2.37
CA LEU A 206 -25.97 -29.98 -1.47
C LEU A 206 -27.34 -29.77 -0.83
N ARG A 207 -27.70 -28.52 -0.49
CA ARG A 207 -29.01 -28.17 0.07
C ARG A 207 -30.13 -28.37 -0.94
N LEU A 208 -29.94 -27.97 -2.19
CA LEU A 208 -30.94 -28.12 -3.25
C LEU A 208 -31.24 -29.58 -3.57
N ARG A 209 -30.25 -30.47 -3.46
CA ARG A 209 -30.41 -31.92 -3.68
C ARG A 209 -30.96 -32.67 -2.47
N GLY A 210 -31.20 -32.01 -1.33
CA GLY A 210 -31.76 -32.65 -0.13
C GLY A 210 -30.87 -33.72 0.49
N VAL A 211 -29.54 -33.62 0.35
CA VAL A 211 -28.59 -34.63 0.85
C VAL A 211 -28.67 -34.76 2.37
N HIS A 212 -28.77 -36.00 2.86
CA HIS A 212 -28.84 -36.28 4.30
C HIS A 212 -27.55 -35.83 5.04
N ARG A 213 -27.70 -35.24 6.23
CA ARG A 213 -26.59 -34.62 7.01
C ARG A 213 -25.38 -35.56 7.21
N THR A 214 -25.59 -36.86 7.28
CA THR A 214 -24.54 -37.87 7.47
C THR A 214 -23.60 -38.04 6.26
N GLN A 215 -24.10 -37.80 5.04
CA GLN A 215 -23.30 -37.85 3.80
C GLN A 215 -22.78 -36.46 3.41
N HIS A 216 -23.42 -35.41 3.93
CA HIS A 216 -23.12 -34.02 3.63
C HIS A 216 -21.64 -33.66 3.84
N GLU A 217 -21.04 -34.08 4.95
CA GLU A 217 -19.63 -33.79 5.23
C GLU A 217 -18.67 -34.49 4.25
N LYS A 218 -18.97 -35.75 3.90
CA LYS A 218 -18.15 -36.54 2.96
C LYS A 218 -18.22 -35.95 1.55
N LEU A 219 -19.43 -35.65 1.07
CA LEU A 219 -19.65 -35.06 -0.25
C LEU A 219 -19.07 -33.65 -0.33
N TYR A 220 -19.22 -32.84 0.72
CA TYR A 220 -18.58 -31.53 0.81
C TYR A 220 -17.07 -31.64 0.65
N LYS A 221 -16.40 -32.49 1.46
CA LYS A 221 -14.94 -32.66 1.41
C LYS A 221 -14.45 -33.17 0.07
N MET A 222 -15.16 -34.11 -0.56
CA MET A 222 -14.80 -34.62 -1.89
C MET A 222 -14.97 -33.56 -2.98
N THR A 223 -16.12 -32.88 -3.00
CA THR A 223 -16.41 -31.83 -3.99
C THR A 223 -15.44 -30.66 -3.85
N TYR A 224 -15.13 -30.26 -2.63
CA TYR A 224 -14.18 -29.20 -2.34
C TYR A 224 -12.79 -29.54 -2.89
N LYS A 225 -12.25 -30.72 -2.57
CA LYS A 225 -10.93 -31.15 -3.06
C LYS A 225 -10.88 -31.33 -4.58
N ALA A 226 -11.94 -31.87 -5.18
CA ALA A 226 -12.02 -32.05 -6.62
C ALA A 226 -12.08 -30.69 -7.35
N SER A 227 -12.84 -29.73 -6.81
CA SER A 227 -12.91 -28.38 -7.36
C SER A 227 -11.60 -27.63 -7.18
N GLU A 228 -10.97 -27.70 -6.00
CA GLU A 228 -9.64 -27.13 -5.76
C GLU A 228 -8.59 -27.70 -6.73
N PHE A 229 -8.67 -28.99 -7.04
CA PHE A 229 -7.80 -29.61 -8.03
C PHE A 229 -8.09 -29.14 -9.46
N ALA A 230 -9.37 -28.97 -9.83
CA ALA A 230 -9.76 -28.47 -11.14
C ALA A 230 -9.23 -27.06 -11.38
N PHE A 231 -9.32 -26.19 -10.36
CA PHE A 231 -8.93 -24.78 -10.46
C PHE A 231 -7.46 -24.47 -10.08
N ARG A 232 -6.63 -25.50 -9.91
CA ARG A 232 -5.26 -25.34 -9.37
C ARG A 232 -4.35 -24.47 -10.25
N ASP A 233 -4.59 -24.49 -11.56
CA ASP A 233 -3.77 -23.81 -12.54
C ASP A 233 -4.23 -22.35 -12.68
N GLU A 234 -5.54 -22.08 -12.69
CA GLU A 234 -6.06 -20.70 -12.66
C GLU A 234 -5.76 -19.99 -11.34
N LEU A 235 -5.73 -20.71 -10.21
CA LEU A 235 -5.35 -20.13 -8.91
C LEU A 235 -3.89 -19.64 -8.84
N ARG A 236 -3.03 -20.03 -9.80
CA ARG A 236 -1.65 -19.52 -9.92
C ARG A 236 -1.57 -18.26 -10.76
N GLU A 237 -2.60 -18.01 -11.55
CA GLU A 237 -2.74 -16.83 -12.38
C GLU A 237 -3.34 -15.69 -11.56
N THR A 238 -3.08 -14.45 -12.00
CA THR A 238 -3.62 -13.25 -11.33
C THR A 238 -5.01 -12.87 -11.81
N GLU A 239 -5.60 -13.67 -12.69
CA GLU A 239 -6.93 -13.42 -13.24
C GLU A 239 -8.02 -13.99 -12.33
N PRO A 240 -9.11 -13.24 -12.07
CA PRO A 240 -10.18 -13.71 -11.22
C PRO A 240 -10.98 -14.83 -11.90
N ILE A 241 -11.18 -15.94 -11.18
CA ILE A 241 -12.03 -17.04 -11.62
C ILE A 241 -13.50 -16.56 -11.58
N SER A 242 -14.23 -16.72 -12.69
CA SER A 242 -15.63 -16.34 -12.76
C SER A 242 -16.50 -17.25 -11.88
N PHE A 243 -17.54 -16.66 -11.29
CA PHE A 243 -18.51 -17.40 -10.47
C PHE A 243 -19.19 -18.53 -11.27
N GLU A 244 -19.51 -18.26 -12.54
CA GLU A 244 -20.14 -19.21 -13.46
C GLU A 244 -19.32 -20.49 -13.61
N SER A 245 -18.00 -20.36 -13.83
CA SER A 245 -17.11 -21.52 -13.95
C SER A 245 -17.08 -22.36 -12.67
N ILE A 246 -17.05 -21.71 -11.49
CA ILE A 246 -17.07 -22.40 -10.19
C ILE A 246 -18.39 -23.16 -10.02
N GLN A 247 -19.52 -22.50 -10.31
CA GLN A 247 -20.84 -23.09 -10.21
C GLN A 247 -20.98 -24.30 -11.15
N ASP A 248 -20.56 -24.17 -12.40
CA ASP A 248 -20.63 -25.26 -13.41
C ASP A 248 -19.76 -26.47 -13.00
N CYS A 249 -18.56 -26.22 -12.46
CA CYS A 249 -17.68 -27.27 -11.94
C CYS A 249 -18.34 -28.00 -10.76
N VAL A 250 -18.84 -27.26 -9.77
CA VAL A 250 -19.51 -27.83 -8.60
C VAL A 250 -20.73 -28.64 -9.00
N GLU A 251 -21.57 -28.12 -9.90
CA GLU A 251 -22.74 -28.85 -10.40
C GLU A 251 -22.35 -30.14 -11.11
N THR A 252 -21.32 -30.11 -11.96
CA THR A 252 -20.82 -31.29 -12.66
C THR A 252 -20.32 -32.35 -11.68
N LEU A 253 -19.56 -31.95 -10.67
CA LEU A 253 -19.06 -32.85 -9.62
C LEU A 253 -20.20 -33.43 -8.77
N LEU A 254 -21.17 -32.60 -8.37
CA LEU A 254 -22.32 -33.07 -7.61
C LEU A 254 -23.18 -34.03 -8.43
N LYS A 255 -23.38 -33.79 -9.74
CA LYS A 255 -24.07 -34.74 -10.65
C LYS A 255 -23.34 -36.07 -10.68
N LEU A 256 -22.02 -36.05 -10.85
CA LEU A 256 -21.20 -37.27 -10.88
C LEU A 256 -21.26 -38.06 -9.56
N PHE A 257 -21.16 -37.38 -8.42
CA PHE A 257 -21.15 -38.04 -7.11
C PHE A 257 -22.52 -38.52 -6.64
N THR A 258 -23.60 -37.86 -7.05
CA THR A 258 -24.96 -38.22 -6.63
C THR A 258 -25.74 -39.03 -7.67
N LYS A 259 -25.21 -39.19 -8.89
CA LYS A 259 -25.89 -39.85 -10.03
C LYS A 259 -27.31 -39.28 -10.28
N THR A 260 -27.46 -37.98 -10.08
CA THR A 260 -28.65 -37.17 -10.46
C THR A 260 -28.21 -36.12 -11.46
#